data_AF-A0A293USC1-F1
#
_entry.id   AF-A0A293USC1-F1
#
_cell.length_a   1.000
_cell.length_b   1.000
_cell.length_c   1.000
_cell.angle_alpha   90.00
_cell.angle_beta   90.00
_cell.angle_gamma   90.00
#
_symmetry.space_group_name_H-M   'P 1'
#
loop_
_entity.id
_entity.type
_entity.pdbx_description
1 polymer ?
#
loop_
_entity_poly.entity_id
_entity_poly.type
_entity_poly.pdbx_seq_one_letter_code
_entity_poly.pdbx_strand_id
1 'polypeptide(L)' 'MAYRHDEDLEFLKRLSSNDLKDLFDALVYDEDGTLRMNEELINSTGI' A
#
# COMPACT_ATOMS: atom_id res chain seq x y z
N MET A 1 -23.57 0.97 -5.22
CA MET A 1 -22.37 1.83 -5.20
C MET A 1 -21.43 1.28 -6.25
N ALA A 2 -21.31 1.94 -7.40
CA ALA A 2 -20.34 1.52 -8.40
C ALA A 2 -18.98 2.04 -7.95
N TYR A 3 -18.12 1.15 -7.47
CA TYR A 3 -16.70 1.48 -7.30
C TYR A 3 -16.23 2.07 -8.63
N ARG A 4 -15.67 3.29 -8.57
CA ARG A 4 -15.05 3.92 -9.74
C ARG A 4 -14.04 2.92 -10.30
N HIS A 5 -13.92 2.85 -11.62
CA HIS A 5 -12.91 2.02 -12.23
C HIS A 5 -11.56 2.51 -11.72
N ASP A 6 -10.89 1.66 -10.95
CA ASP A 6 -9.62 1.93 -10.31
C ASP A 6 -8.67 0.84 -10.79
N GLU A 7 -7.71 1.24 -11.62
CA GLU A 7 -6.76 0.33 -12.24
C GLU A 7 -5.90 -0.36 -11.17
N ASP A 8 -5.68 0.29 -10.03
CA ASP A 8 -4.93 -0.26 -8.91
C ASP A 8 -5.73 -1.41 -8.24
N LEU A 9 -7.06 -1.27 -8.11
CA LEU A 9 -7.91 -2.33 -7.56
C LEU A 9 -8.02 -3.54 -8.50
N GLU A 10 -8.03 -3.34 -9.82
CA GLU A 10 -8.00 -4.43 -10.80
C GLU A 10 -6.64 -5.13 -10.85
N PHE A 11 -5.55 -4.39 -10.65
CA PHE A 11 -4.22 -4.97 -10.46
C PHE A 11 -4.15 -5.86 -9.22
N LEU A 12 -4.67 -5.41 -8.08
CA LEU A 12 -4.69 -6.19 -6.84
C LEU A 12 -5.48 -7.50 -6.98
N LYS A 13 -6.56 -7.53 -7.77
CA LYS A 13 -7.34 -8.75 -8.03
C LYS A 13 -6.62 -9.78 -8.90
N ARG A 14 -5.65 -9.36 -9.71
CA ARG A 14 -4.88 -10.25 -10.61
C ARG A 14 -3.70 -10.92 -9.91
N LEU A 15 -3.28 -10.39 -8.76
CA LEU A 15 -2.23 -11.00 -7.94
C LEU A 15 -2.73 -12.29 -7.29
N SER A 16 -1.85 -13.29 -7.20
CA SER A 16 -2.16 -14.47 -6.41
C SER A 16 -2.22 -14.10 -4.93
N SER A 17 -2.96 -14.85 -4.11
CA SER A 17 -3.06 -14.55 -2.66
C SER A 17 -1.70 -14.53 -1.95
N ASN A 18 -0.69 -15.21 -2.51
CA ASN A 18 0.68 -15.16 -2.02
C ASN A 18 1.33 -13.81 -2.34
N ASP A 19 1.26 -13.37 -3.60
CA ASP A 19 1.87 -12.10 -4.03
C ASP A 19 1.21 -10.89 -3.33
N LEU A 20 -0.09 -10.98 -3.03
CA LEU A 20 -0.81 -9.94 -2.29
C LEU A 20 -0.33 -9.83 -0.84
N LYS A 21 0.05 -10.96 -0.23
CA LYS A 21 0.63 -10.98 1.11
C LYS A 21 2.04 -10.38 1.10
N ASP A 22 2.87 -10.76 0.14
CA ASP A 22 4.23 -10.23 0.02
C ASP A 22 4.21 -8.71 -0.29
N LEU A 23 3.26 -8.25 -1.13
CA LEU A 23 3.03 -6.83 -1.40
C LEU A 23 2.59 -6.07 -0.15
N PHE A 24 1.63 -6.62 0.60
CA PHE A 24 1.18 -6.03 1.86
C PHE A 24 2.34 -5.95 2.86
N ASP A 25 3.11 -7.03 2.99
CA ASP A 25 4.23 -7.08 3.91
C ASP A 25 5.31 -6.05 3.54
N ALA A 26 5.61 -5.85 2.25
CA ALA A 26 6.56 -4.82 1.79
C ALA A 26 6.06 -3.37 1.96
N LEU A 27 4.74 -3.15 1.97
CA LEU A 27 4.14 -1.83 2.20
C LEU A 27 4.04 -1.48 3.68
N VAL A 28 3.83 -2.49 4.53
CA VAL A 28 3.56 -2.33 5.96
C VAL A 28 4.80 -2.53 6.79
N TYR A 29 5.74 -3.37 6.38
CA TYR A 29 6.96 -3.65 7.11
C TYR A 29 8.17 -3.15 6.33
N ASP A 30 9.11 -2.58 7.06
CA ASP A 30 10.44 -2.28 6.53
C ASP A 30 11.30 -3.56 6.47
N GLU A 31 12.50 -3.46 5.91
CA GLU A 31 13.46 -4.58 5.81
C GLU A 31 13.76 -5.25 7.17
N ASP A 32 13.66 -4.49 8.26
CA ASP A 32 13.86 -4.96 9.64
C ASP A 32 12.61 -5.63 10.26
N GLY A 33 11.52 -5.82 9.49
CA GLY A 33 10.25 -6.35 9.99
C GLY A 33 9.51 -5.39 10.93
N THR A 34 9.99 -4.15 11.05
CA THR A 34 9.34 -3.10 11.83
C THR A 34 8.23 -2.48 11.00
N LEU A 35 7.06 -2.31 11.62
CA LEU A 35 5.88 -1.75 10.96
C LEU A 35 6.18 -0.30 10.55
N ARG A 36 6.37 -0.10 9.23
CA ARG A 36 6.63 1.19 8.59
C ARG A 36 5.32 1.96 8.54
N MET A 37 4.94 2.57 9.67
CA MET A 37 3.92 3.60 9.68
C MET A 37 4.44 4.78 8.84
N ASN A 38 3.97 4.96 7.61
CA ASN A 38 4.21 6.18 6.83
C ASN A 38 3.40 7.36 7.40
N GLU A 39 3.42 7.55 8.73
CA GLU A 39 2.74 8.62 9.45
C GLU A 39 3.55 9.93 9.46
N GLU A 40 4.60 10.06 8.65
CA GLU A 40 5.08 11.38 8.24
C GLU A 40 4.57 11.71 6.84
N LEU A 41 3.28 12.02 6.78
CA LEU A 41 2.84 13.13 5.95
C LEU A 41 3.58 14.35 6.49
N ILE A 42 4.72 14.68 5.89
CA ILE A 42 5.30 16.02 6.03
C ILE A 42 4.19 16.94 5.55
N ASN A 43 3.41 17.49 6.49
CA ASN A 43 2.51 18.57 6.20
C ASN A 43 3.39 19.62 5.55
N SER A 44 3.18 19.86 4.25
CA SER A 44 3.82 20.93 3.50
C SER A 44 3.46 22.23 4.20
N THR A 45 4.20 22.54 5.25
CA THR A 45 4.16 23.81 5.93
C THR A 45 4.89 24.70 4.96
N GLY A 46 4.11 25.50 4.24
CA GLY A 46 4.63 26.42 3.25
C GLY A 46 5.79 27.22 3.82
N ILE A 47 6.88 27.23 3.05
CA ILE A 47 7.86 28.31 3.03
C ILE A 47 8.01 28.71 1.57
#